data_AF-A0A1V4DQV8-F1
#
_entry.id   AF-A0A1V4DQV8-F1
#
_cell.length_a   1.000
_cell.length_b   1.000
_cell.length_c   1.000
_cell.angle_alpha   90.00
_cell.angle_beta   90.00
_cell.angle_gamma   90.00
#
_symmetry.space_group_name_H-M   'P 1'
#
loop_
_entity.id
_entity.type
_entity.pdbx_description
1 polymer ?
#
loop_
_entity_poly.entity_id
_entity_poly.type
_entity_poly.pdbx_seq_one_letter_code
_entity_poly.pdbx_strand_id
1 'polypeptide(L)' 'PEARPPPRPASATAATAAVSALAAHAGAWAVRVHEVHATADAVRVARAVEGARAAGNGAEGAR' A
#
# COMPACT_ATOMS: atom_id res chain seq x y z
N PRO A 1 29.35 19.11 -16.86
CA PRO A 1 28.02 18.63 -17.35
C PRO A 1 27.40 17.76 -16.26
N GLU A 2 26.16 18.02 -15.85
CA GLU A 2 25.50 17.19 -14.83
C GLU A 2 25.21 15.81 -15.41
N ALA A 3 25.69 14.76 -14.74
CA ALA A 3 25.44 13.39 -15.13
C ALA A 3 23.95 13.08 -14.97
N ARG A 4 23.34 12.47 -15.99
CA ARG A 4 21.95 12.04 -15.92
C ARG A 4 21.81 10.95 -14.86
N PRO A 5 20.80 11.00 -13.98
CA PRO A 5 20.57 9.93 -13.02
C PRO A 5 20.35 8.59 -13.75
N PRO A 6 20.81 7.48 -13.16
CA PRO A 6 20.64 6.17 -13.76
C PRO A 6 19.14 5.85 -13.98
N PRO A 7 18.81 5.00 -14.96
CA PRO A 7 17.43 4.61 -15.20
C PRO A 7 16.83 3.95 -13.96
N ARG A 8 15.53 4.19 -13.75
CA ARG A 8 14.81 3.65 -12.60
C ARG A 8 14.75 2.11 -12.70
N PRO A 9 14.97 1.36 -11.60
CA PRO A 9 14.80 -0.09 -11.61
C PRO A 9 13.35 -0.46 -11.96
N ALA A 10 13.18 -1.55 -12.70
CA ALA A 10 11.87 -2.03 -13.14
C ALA A 10 10.92 -2.36 -11.96
N SER A 11 11.48 -2.74 -10.80
CA SER A 11 10.73 -3.07 -9.59
C SER A 11 10.26 -1.87 -8.78
N ALA A 12 10.62 -0.63 -9.14
CA ALA A 12 10.33 0.55 -8.34
C ALA A 12 8.83 0.73 -8.07
N THR A 13 7.96 0.52 -9.06
CA THR A 13 6.51 0.64 -8.89
C THR A 13 5.96 -0.40 -7.91
N ALA A 14 6.43 -1.66 -8.02
CA ALA A 14 6.03 -2.73 -7.10
C ALA A 14 6.47 -2.43 -5.66
N ALA A 15 7.69 -1.93 -5.48
CA ALA A 15 8.19 -1.50 -4.17
C ALA A 15 7.36 -0.35 -3.59
N THR A 16 7.03 0.67 -4.38
CA THR A 16 6.16 1.77 -3.95
C THR A 16 4.76 1.28 -3.56
N ALA A 17 4.17 0.35 -4.32
CA ALA A 17 2.88 -0.25 -3.99
C ALA A 17 2.94 -1.00 -2.65
N ALA A 18 3.97 -1.82 -2.43
CA ALA A 18 4.16 -2.55 -1.17
C ALA A 18 4.32 -1.61 0.03
N VAL A 19 5.17 -0.59 -0.07
CA VAL A 19 5.34 0.41 0.99
C VAL A 19 4.04 1.19 1.23
N SER A 20 3.27 1.48 0.19
CA SER A 20 1.98 2.16 0.32
C SER A 20 0.94 1.31 1.06
N ALA A 21 0.90 0.01 0.81
CA ALA A 21 0.07 -0.92 1.57
C ALA A 21 0.46 -0.95 3.06
N LEU A 22 1.77 -1.02 3.36
CA LEU A 22 2.29 -0.98 4.73
C LEU A 22 1.97 0.36 5.42
N ALA A 23 2.12 1.49 4.73
CA ALA A 23 1.79 2.81 5.27
C ALA A 23 0.29 2.93 5.58
N ALA A 24 -0.58 2.42 4.70
CA ALA A 24 -2.02 2.39 4.94
C ALA A 24 -2.39 1.54 6.16
N HIS A 25 -1.76 0.37 6.30
CA HIS A 25 -1.92 -0.49 7.48
C HIS A 25 -1.45 0.21 8.77
N ALA A 26 -0.34 0.93 8.71
CA ALA A 26 0.18 1.73 9.82
C ALA A 26 -0.64 2.99 10.15
N GLY A 27 -1.72 3.29 9.42
CA GLY A 27 -2.60 4.41 9.70
C GLY A 27 -2.18 5.75 9.07
N ALA A 28 -1.31 5.74 8.06
CA ALA A 28 -0.98 6.96 7.32
C ALA A 28 -2.25 7.60 6.71
N TRP A 29 -2.34 8.93 6.76
CA TRP A 29 -3.44 9.69 6.18
C TRP A 29 -3.44 9.65 4.64
N ALA A 30 -2.25 9.77 4.02
CA ALA A 30 -2.08 9.75 2.58
C ALA A 30 -0.66 9.36 2.16
N VAL A 31 -0.49 8.98 0.89
CA VAL A 31 0.81 8.77 0.22
C VAL A 31 0.87 9.60 -1.07
N ARG A 32 2.02 10.20 -1.38
CA ARG A 32 2.26 10.91 -2.64
C ARG A 32 3.07 10.03 -3.58
N VAL A 33 2.50 9.70 -4.74
CA VAL A 33 3.12 8.81 -5.72
C VAL A 33 2.96 9.35 -7.14
N HIS A 34 3.72 8.78 -8.07
CA HIS A 34 3.60 9.08 -9.50
C HIS A 34 2.70 8.05 -10.20
N GLU A 35 2.77 6.77 -9.80
CA GLU A 35 1.91 5.70 -10.32
C GLU A 35 0.68 5.50 -9.43
N VAL A 36 -0.37 6.29 -9.67
CA VAL A 36 -1.52 6.37 -8.78
C VAL A 36 -2.34 5.08 -8.74
N HIS A 37 -2.59 4.45 -9.90
CA HIS A 37 -3.50 3.30 -9.99
C HIS A 37 -2.99 2.11 -9.17
N ALA A 38 -1.75 1.67 -9.41
CA ALA A 38 -1.15 0.55 -8.69
C ALA A 38 -1.06 0.82 -7.17
N THR A 39 -0.74 2.05 -6.77
CA THR A 39 -0.71 2.44 -5.36
C THR A 39 -2.10 2.47 -4.73
N ALA A 40 -3.11 2.98 -5.43
CA ALA A 40 -4.49 3.00 -4.94
C ALA A 40 -5.03 1.58 -4.74
N ASP A 41 -4.73 0.66 -5.66
CA ASP A 41 -5.10 -0.75 -5.52
C ASP A 41 -4.45 -1.39 -4.29
N ALA A 42 -3.15 -1.14 -4.08
CA ALA A 42 -2.43 -1.63 -2.90
C ALA A 42 -3.04 -1.13 -1.58
N VAL A 43 -3.45 0.15 -1.53
CA VAL A 43 -4.14 0.73 -0.37
C VAL A 43 -5.52 0.10 -0.18
N ARG A 44 -6.32 -0.09 -1.24
CA ARG A 44 -7.65 -0.75 -1.14
C ARG A 44 -7.53 -2.18 -0.64
N VAL A 45 -6.56 -2.94 -1.13
CA VAL A 45 -6.29 -4.31 -0.67
C VAL A 45 -5.92 -4.30 0.82
N ALA A 46 -5.01 -3.43 1.25
CA ALA A 46 -4.63 -3.32 2.66
C ALA A 46 -5.85 -3.06 3.56
N ARG A 47 -6.74 -2.13 3.16
CA ARG A 47 -7.97 -1.82 3.91
C ARG A 47 -8.97 -2.99 3.92
N ALA A 48 -9.13 -3.69 2.80
CA ALA A 48 -10.02 -4.84 2.71
C ALA A 48 -9.56 -5.98 3.63
N VAL A 49 -8.25 -6.24 3.69
CA VAL A 49 -7.66 -7.26 4.58
C VAL A 49 -7.88 -6.89 6.05
N GLU A 50 -7.65 -5.63 6.43
CA GLU A 50 -7.92 -5.16 7.80
C GLU A 50 -9.41 -5.28 8.17
N GLY A 51 -10.30 -4.91 7.25
CA GLY A 51 -11.74 -5.08 7.45
C GLY A 51 -12.14 -6.54 7.67
N ALA A 52 -11.56 -7.47 6.89
CA ALA A 52 -11.81 -8.90 7.04
C ALA A 52 -11.32 -9.44 8.41
N ARG A 53 -10.16 -8.98 8.89
CA ARG A 53 -9.64 -9.34 10.22
C ARG A 53 -10.55 -8.85 11.33
N ALA A 54 -11.00 -7.60 11.26
CA ALA A 54 -11.92 -7.04 12.25
C ALA A 54 -13.26 -7.80 12.28
N ALA A 55 -13.82 -8.14 11.12
CA ALA A 55 -15.04 -8.93 11.02
C ALA A 55 -14.88 -10.35 11.62
N GLY A 56 -13.74 -11.00 11.37
CA GLY A 56 -13.41 -12.30 11.97
C GLY A 56 -13.35 -12.25 13.51
N ASN A 57 -12.70 -11.22 14.06
CA ASN A 57 -12.62 -11.02 15.51
C ASN A 57 -14.00 -10.77 16.15
N GLY A 58 -14.88 -10.04 15.46
CA GLY A 58 -16.25 -9.80 15.90
C GLY A 58 -17.11 -11.08 15.90
N ALA A 59 -16.90 -11.96 14.92
CA ALA A 59 -17.56 -13.25 14.86
C ALA A 59 -17.07 -14.22 15.95
N GLU A 60 -15.77 -14.18 16.30
CA GLU A 60 -15.20 -14.98 17.39
C GLU A 60 -15.78 -14.56 18.75
N GLY A 61 -15.82 -13.25 19.04
CA GLY A 61 -16.33 -12.74 20.33
C GLY A 61 -17.84 -12.88 20.54
N ALA A 62 -18.60 -13.19 19.48
CA ALA A 62 -20.04 -13.44 19.56
C ALA A 62 -20.38 -14.93 19.79
N ARG A 63 -19.39 -15.83 19.74
CA ARG A 63 -19.54 -17.27 20.04
C ARG A 63 -19.32 -17.52 21.53
#